data_AF-A0A2V5NCR1-F1
#
_entry.id   AF-A0A2V5NCR1-F1
#
_cell.length_a   1.000
_cell.length_b   1.000
_cell.length_c   1.000
_cell.angle_alpha   90.00
_cell.angle_beta   90.00
_cell.angle_gamma   90.00
#
_symmetry.space_group_name_H-M   'P 1'
#
loop_
_entity.id
_entity.type
_entity.pdbx_description
1 polymer ?
#
loop_
_entity_poly.entity_id
_entity_poly.type
_entity_poly.pdbx_seq_one_letter_code
_entity_poly.pdbx_strand_id
1 'polypeptide(L)'
;MQPDGLADYLKSKVAEYTKGMSWLPKVNWLKKEIVTIDDRNWADLRYVAPRALPKNLRDGLLHTQIPATSNESQLLEILFTSNTDDNPVLKDKIDKVMESARLETK
;
A
#
# COMPACT_ATOMS: atom_id res chain seq x y z
N MET A 1 2.59 -12.72 -14.11
CA MET A 1 3.11 -13.17 -12.82
C MET A 1 2.25 -14.30 -12.28
N GLN A 2 2.83 -15.46 -11.95
CA GLN A 2 2.11 -16.53 -11.23
C GLN A 2 1.82 -16.08 -9.78
N PRO A 3 0.81 -16.65 -9.08
CA PRO A 3 0.46 -16.30 -7.69
C PRO A 3 1.66 -16.38 -6.72
N ASP A 4 2.55 -17.34 -6.92
CA ASP A 4 3.76 -17.56 -6.09
C ASP A 4 4.77 -16.42 -6.19
N GLY A 5 4.67 -15.56 -7.22
CA GLY A 5 5.53 -14.40 -7.38
C GLY A 5 5.18 -13.21 -6.48
N LEU A 6 4.05 -13.23 -5.76
CA LEU A 6 3.60 -12.10 -4.94
C LEU A 6 4.54 -11.80 -3.78
N ALA A 7 5.14 -12.83 -3.17
CA ALA A 7 6.11 -12.65 -2.09
C ALA A 7 7.41 -11.99 -2.59
N ASP A 8 7.91 -12.42 -3.75
CA ASP A 8 9.09 -11.81 -4.38
C ASP A 8 8.81 -10.39 -4.86
N TYR A 9 7.63 -10.16 -5.44
CA TYR A 9 7.15 -8.82 -5.78
C TYR A 9 7.12 -7.92 -4.54
N LEU A 10 6.52 -8.38 -3.43
CA LEU A 10 6.44 -7.63 -2.18
C LEU A 10 7.84 -7.25 -1.66
N LYS A 11 8.76 -8.22 -1.63
CA LYS A 11 10.15 -8.01 -1.20
C LYS A 11 10.86 -6.99 -2.09
N SER A 12 10.69 -7.12 -3.41
CA SER A 12 11.28 -6.20 -4.39
C SER A 12 10.73 -4.78 -4.22
N LYS A 13 9.41 -4.63 -4.08
CA LYS A 13 8.76 -3.32 -3.89
C LYS A 13 9.18 -2.65 -2.60
N VAL A 14 9.24 -3.38 -1.47
CA VAL A 14 9.74 -2.82 -0.22
C VAL A 14 11.18 -2.30 -0.38
N ALA A 15 12.05 -3.04 -1.07
CA ALA A 15 13.42 -2.62 -1.33
C ALA A 15 13.50 -1.38 -2.23
N GLU A 16 12.73 -1.37 -3.34
CA GLU A 16 12.62 -0.26 -4.28
C GLU A 16 12.19 1.03 -3.56
N TYR A 17 11.09 0.96 -2.81
CA TYR A 17 10.53 2.10 -2.08
C TYR A 17 11.45 2.56 -0.95
N THR A 18 12.05 1.65 -0.19
CA THR A 18 13.00 2.01 0.88
C THR A 18 14.22 2.75 0.30
N LYS A 19 14.75 2.28 -0.83
CA LYS A 19 15.86 2.96 -1.51
C LYS A 19 15.43 4.31 -2.09
N GLY A 20 14.30 4.35 -2.79
CA GLY A 20 13.77 5.55 -3.44
C GLY A 20 13.34 6.66 -2.47
N MET A 21 12.96 6.30 -1.25
CA MET A 21 12.57 7.23 -0.19
C MET A 21 13.69 7.50 0.84
N SER A 22 14.92 7.05 0.59
CA SER A 22 16.05 7.23 1.51
C SER A 22 16.40 8.71 1.80
N TRP A 23 15.97 9.62 0.92
CA TRP A 23 16.13 11.07 1.11
C TRP A 23 15.08 11.68 2.06
N LEU A 24 14.00 10.95 2.39
CA LEU A 24 13.02 11.41 3.37
C LEU A 24 13.57 11.20 4.79
N PRO A 25 13.28 12.11 5.73
CA PRO A 25 13.84 12.03 7.07
C PRO A 25 13.38 10.80 7.86
N LYS A 26 12.22 10.22 7.52
CA LYS A 26 11.72 8.98 8.16
C LYS A 26 10.60 8.33 7.35
N VAL A 27 10.76 7.09 6.89
CA VAL A 27 9.63 6.26 6.39
C VAL A 27 9.28 5.25 7.47
N ASN A 28 8.00 5.15 7.84
CA ASN A 28 7.52 4.15 8.78
C ASN A 28 6.67 3.11 8.05
N TRP A 29 7.20 1.91 7.87
CA TRP A 29 6.44 0.78 7.34
C TRP A 29 5.41 0.32 8.37
N LEU A 30 4.14 0.33 7.99
CA LEU A 30 3.03 -0.17 8.81
C LEU A 30 2.75 -1.64 8.51
N LYS A 31 2.88 -2.03 7.23
CA LYS A 31 2.56 -3.38 6.76
C LYS A 31 3.40 -3.75 5.54
N LYS A 32 3.79 -5.01 5.44
CA LYS A 32 4.58 -5.58 4.35
C LYS A 32 4.41 -7.09 4.32
N GLU A 33 3.19 -7.54 4.07
CA GLU A 33 2.85 -8.97 4.15
C GLU A 33 1.89 -9.39 3.05
N ILE A 34 1.77 -10.71 2.87
CA ILE A 34 0.70 -11.29 2.05
C ILE A 34 -0.54 -11.43 2.93
N VAL A 35 -1.67 -10.93 2.44
CA VAL A 35 -2.98 -11.04 3.08
C VAL A 35 -3.94 -11.77 2.16
N THR A 36 -4.96 -12.40 2.73
CA THR A 36 -6.03 -13.02 1.95
C THR A 36 -7.26 -12.10 1.99
N ILE A 37 -7.75 -11.70 0.81
CA ILE A 37 -8.96 -10.89 0.63
C ILE A 37 -9.79 -11.60 -0.45
N ASP A 38 -11.03 -11.96 -0.11
CA ASP A 38 -11.95 -12.67 -1.01
C ASP A 38 -11.31 -13.94 -1.62
N ASP A 39 -10.78 -14.80 -0.74
CA ASP A 39 -10.06 -16.05 -1.06
C ASP A 39 -8.85 -15.91 -2.00
N ARG A 40 -8.38 -14.67 -2.22
CA ARG A 40 -7.21 -14.37 -3.05
C ARG A 40 -6.09 -13.77 -2.22
N ASN A 41 -4.85 -14.15 -2.54
CA ASN A 41 -3.67 -13.56 -1.93
C ASN A 41 -3.34 -12.21 -2.55
N TRP A 42 -3.09 -11.22 -1.70
CA TRP A 42 -2.65 -9.88 -2.05
C TRP A 42 -1.35 -9.56 -1.32
N ALA A 43 -0.40 -8.95 -2.01
CA ALA A 43 0.70 -8.25 -1.36
C ALA A 43 0.17 -6.91 -0.83
N ASP A 44 0.23 -6.69 0.48
CA ASP A 44 -0.25 -5.48 1.14
C ASP A 44 0.93 -4.69 1.73
N LEU A 45 1.31 -3.62 1.03
CA LEU A 45 2.33 -2.67 1.48
C LEU A 45 1.65 -1.46 2.06
N ARG A 46 2.00 -1.07 3.28
CA ARG A 46 1.51 0.17 3.89
C ARG A 46 2.64 0.90 4.57
N TYR A 47 2.72 2.21 4.38
CA TYR A 47 3.68 3.04 5.07
C TYR A 47 3.15 4.45 5.33
N VAL A 48 3.75 5.11 6.30
CA VAL A 48 3.61 6.55 6.51
C VAL A 48 4.94 7.21 6.20
N ALA A 49 4.90 8.24 5.37
CA ALA A 49 6.07 9.02 5.00
C ALA A 49 5.80 10.52 5.14
N PRO A 50 6.79 11.33 5.55
CA PRO A 50 6.65 12.77 5.60
C PRO A 50 6.49 13.33 4.21
N ARG A 51 5.67 14.37 4.10
CA ARG A 51 5.65 15.17 2.88
C ARG A 51 7.00 15.84 2.69
N ALA A 52 7.44 15.96 1.44
CA ALA A 52 8.70 16.62 1.10
C ALA A 52 8.74 18.10 1.56
N LEU A 53 7.58 18.76 1.56
CA LEU A 53 7.41 20.19 1.87
C LEU A 53 6.08 20.42 2.63
N PRO A 54 6.00 20.08 3.92
CA PRO A 54 4.76 20.23 4.67
C PRO A 54 4.50 21.70 4.99
N LYS A 55 3.25 22.15 4.80
CA LYS A 55 2.84 23.54 5.11
C LYS A 55 2.64 23.77 6.61
N ASN A 56 2.38 22.71 7.38
CA ASN A 56 2.24 22.72 8.85
C ASN A 56 2.38 21.30 9.43
N LEU A 57 2.33 21.17 10.76
CA LEU A 57 2.48 19.89 11.48
C LEU A 57 1.43 18.82 11.10
N ARG A 58 0.21 19.22 10.73
CA ARG A 58 -0.88 18.32 10.31
C ARG A 58 -0.83 17.96 8.82
N ASP A 59 -0.18 18.80 8.01
CA ASP A 59 0.14 18.54 6.61
C ASP A 59 1.36 17.60 6.46
N GLY A 60 1.93 17.14 7.58
CA GLY A 60 3.26 16.56 7.67
C GLY A 60 3.45 15.17 7.09
N LEU A 61 2.40 14.35 7.04
CA LEU A 61 2.52 12.90 6.85
C LEU A 61 1.49 12.37 5.82
N LEU A 62 1.94 11.44 4.99
CA LEU A 62 1.16 10.73 3.98
C LEU A 62 1.07 9.27 4.38
N HIS A 63 -0.15 8.75 4.43
CA HIS A 63 -0.41 7.33 4.48
C HIS A 63 -0.52 6.81 3.06
N THR A 64 0.27 5.80 2.75
CA THR A 64 0.22 5.10 1.46
C THR A 64 -0.07 3.62 1.70
N GLN A 65 -1.00 3.07 0.92
CA GLN A 65 -1.33 1.66 0.87
C GLN A 65 -1.28 1.18 -0.59
N ILE A 66 -0.58 0.07 -0.82
CA ILE A 66 -0.34 -0.54 -2.14
C ILE A 66 -0.71 -2.03 -2.08
N PRO A 67 -2.00 -2.37 -2.19
CA PRO A 67 -2.44 -3.73 -2.45
C PRO A 67 -2.12 -4.11 -3.89
N ALA A 68 -1.52 -5.27 -4.05
CA ALA A 68 -1.30 -5.85 -5.37
C ALA A 68 -1.62 -7.34 -5.39
N THR A 69 -2.16 -7.80 -6.52
CA THR A 69 -2.46 -9.21 -6.72
C THR A 69 -2.14 -9.63 -8.15
N SER A 70 -1.94 -10.92 -8.34
CA SER A 70 -1.89 -11.51 -9.67
C SER A 70 -3.31 -11.85 -10.16
N ASN A 71 -3.58 -11.59 -11.44
CA ASN A 71 -4.73 -12.10 -12.17
C ASN A 71 -4.30 -12.51 -13.59
N GLU A 72 -4.54 -13.75 -14.01
CA GLU A 72 -4.25 -14.25 -15.37
C GLU A 72 -2.86 -13.86 -15.91
N SER A 73 -1.81 -14.03 -15.11
CA SER A 73 -0.44 -13.61 -15.45
C SER A 73 -0.21 -12.09 -15.58
N GLN A 74 -1.17 -11.25 -15.23
CA GLN A 74 -1.02 -9.81 -15.06
C GLN A 74 -0.93 -9.44 -13.58
N LEU A 75 -0.24 -8.33 -13.28
CA LEU A 75 -0.21 -7.74 -11.94
C LEU A 75 -1.21 -6.61 -11.91
N LEU A 76 -2.15 -6.67 -10.97
CA LEU A 76 -2.97 -5.53 -10.59
C LEU A 76 -2.35 -4.89 -9.35
N GLU A 77 -1.93 -3.64 -9.46
CA GLU A 77 -1.43 -2.82 -8.36
C GLU A 77 -2.36 -1.62 -8.21
N ILE A 78 -2.84 -1.37 -6.99
CA ILE A 78 -3.67 -0.20 -6.69
C ILE A 78 -2.94 0.65 -5.67
N LEU A 79 -2.74 1.93 -5.96
CA LEU A 79 -2.04 2.87 -5.09
C LEU A 79 -3.05 3.84 -4.46
N PHE A 80 -3.18 3.77 -3.13
CA PHE A 80 -3.92 4.75 -2.36
C PHE A 80 -2.96 5.59 -1.53
N THR A 81 -3.00 6.91 -1.72
CA THR A 81 -2.25 7.86 -0.90
C THR A 81 -3.20 8.90 -0.34
N SER A 82 -3.16 9.09 0.97
CA SER A 82 -3.92 10.13 1.65
C SER A 82 -3.06 10.87 2.65
N ASN A 83 -3.48 12.06 3.04
CA ASN A 83 -2.93 12.72 4.21
C ASN A 83 -3.26 11.86 5.43
N THR A 84 -2.34 11.72 6.38
CA THR A 84 -2.70 11.26 7.72
C THR A 84 -3.34 12.44 8.44
N ASP A 85 -4.63 12.66 8.18
CA ASP A 85 -5.40 13.47 9.12
C ASP A 85 -5.47 12.70 10.44
N ASP A 86 -5.56 13.38 11.58
CA ASP A 86 -5.77 12.73 12.89
C ASP A 86 -7.14 11.98 12.95
N ASN A 87 -7.95 12.09 11.90
CA ASN A 87 -9.29 11.53 11.80
C ASN A 87 -9.28 10.07 11.28
N PRO A 88 -9.63 9.08 12.12
CA PRO A 88 -9.62 7.66 11.74
C PRO A 88 -10.59 7.32 10.59
N VAL A 89 -11.59 8.17 10.33
CA VAL A 89 -12.64 7.94 9.32
C VAL A 89 -12.08 7.73 7.92
N LEU A 90 -10.97 8.37 7.55
CA LEU A 90 -10.41 8.22 6.21
C LEU A 90 -9.72 6.86 6.04
N LYS A 91 -8.98 6.42 7.06
CA LYS A 91 -8.39 5.08 7.10
C LYS A 91 -9.48 4.01 7.00
N ASP A 92 -10.54 4.15 7.81
CA ASP A 92 -11.66 3.20 7.80
C ASP A 92 -12.36 3.16 6.43
N LYS A 93 -12.45 4.28 5.72
CA LYS A 93 -12.99 4.32 4.35
C LYS A 93 -12.09 3.58 3.35
N ILE A 94 -10.77 3.76 3.43
CA ILE A 94 -9.82 3.04 2.56
C ILE A 94 -9.89 1.55 2.86
N ASP A 95 -9.87 1.15 4.13
CA ASP A 95 -9.99 -0.25 4.52
C ASP A 95 -11.33 -0.84 4.02
N LYS A 96 -12.45 -0.14 4.17
CA LYS A 96 -13.76 -0.58 3.62
C LYS A 96 -13.76 -0.71 2.10
N VAL A 97 -13.15 0.23 1.37
CA VAL A 97 -13.01 0.13 -0.09
C VAL A 97 -12.21 -1.12 -0.45
N MET A 98 -11.14 -1.42 0.29
CA MET A 98 -10.34 -2.62 0.09
C MET A 98 -11.05 -3.91 0.43
N GLU A 99 -11.80 -3.95 1.53
CA GLU A 99 -12.66 -5.09 1.89
C GLU A 99 -13.76 -5.32 0.84
N SER A 100 -14.21 -4.26 0.17
CA SER A 100 -15.19 -4.35 -0.91
C SER A 100 -14.58 -4.69 -2.28
N ALA A 101 -13.26 -4.71 -2.41
CA ALA A 101 -12.59 -4.94 -3.68
C ALA A 101 -12.84 -6.37 -4.15
N ARG A 102 -13.41 -6.50 -5.35
CA ARG A 102 -13.67 -7.78 -6.00
C ARG A 102 -13.05 -7.76 -7.39
N LEU A 103 -12.38 -8.85 -7.74
CA LEU A 103 -11.90 -9.07 -9.10
C LEU A 103 -12.96 -9.87 -9.84
N GLU A 104 -13.61 -9.24 -10.81
CA GLU A 104 -14.49 -9.95 -11.74
C GLU A 104 -13.62 -10.76 -12.70
N THR A 105 -13.67 -12.08 -12.57
CA THR A 105 -13.15 -13.01 -13.59
C THR A 105 -14.30 -13.40 -14.52
N LYS A 106 -14.06 -13.29 -15.84
CA LYS A 106 -15.02 -13.73 -16.87
C LYS A 106 -15.16 -15.24 -16.92
#